data_AF-A8LZ15-F1
#
_entry.id   AF-A8LZ15-F1
#
_cell.length_a   1.000
_cell.length_b   1.000
_cell.length_c   1.000
_cell.angle_alpha   90.00
_cell.angle_beta   90.00
_cell.angle_gamma   90.00
#
_symmetry.space_group_name_H-M   'P 1'
#
loop_
_entity.id
_entity.type
_entity.pdbx_description
1 polymer ?
#
loop_
_entity_poly.entity_id
_entity_poly.type
_entity_poly.pdbx_seq_one_letter_code
_entity_poly.pdbx_strand_id
1 'polypeptide(L)'
;MGLADTIRIALGRLTPAEQEERDRAARQRMAANDEQAALIRQRAAREPRHSHEELMEIAAGVSSLDLICHMDALNRIGRMMWETDDWVQPTEANGRLVRLDGGMVRATLSGPHVATLLFRTGFARHQGSELNRASARRVYSAVAAIVDEIDPAAGSDEPIPPVVLDARPVVTASGDDEDEPGLG
;
A
#
# COMPACT_ATOMS: atom_id res chain seq x y z
N MET A 1 -29.69 -0.73 19.09
CA MET A 1 -28.75 -1.51 19.94
C MET A 1 -28.95 -1.10 21.38
N GLY A 2 -29.20 -2.07 22.27
CA GLY A 2 -29.39 -1.82 23.70
C GLY A 2 -28.05 -1.79 24.46
N LEU A 3 -28.02 -1.14 25.61
CA LEU A 3 -26.84 -1.01 26.50
C LEU A 3 -26.22 -2.38 26.86
N ALA A 4 -27.03 -3.43 26.93
CA ALA A 4 -26.61 -4.81 27.15
C ALA A 4 -25.80 -5.40 25.97
N ASP A 5 -26.14 -5.05 24.73
CA ASP A 5 -25.38 -5.51 23.54
C ASP A 5 -24.01 -4.83 23.47
N THR A 6 -23.92 -3.55 23.81
CA THR A 6 -22.64 -2.82 23.80
C THR A 6 -21.67 -3.38 24.84
N ILE A 7 -22.15 -3.73 26.04
CA ILE A 7 -21.33 -4.36 27.10
C ILE A 7 -20.92 -5.79 26.70
N ARG A 8 -21.81 -6.54 26.05
CA ARG A 8 -21.54 -7.91 25.58
C ARG A 8 -20.46 -7.96 24.49
N ILE A 9 -20.55 -7.04 23.51
CA ILE A 9 -19.56 -6.87 22.45
C ILE A 9 -18.21 -6.42 23.05
N ALA A 10 -18.22 -5.48 24.01
CA ALA A 10 -17.00 -5.01 24.68
C ALA A 10 -16.31 -6.09 25.55
N LEU A 11 -17.07 -7.08 26.07
CA LEU A 11 -16.57 -8.23 26.84
C LEU A 11 -16.17 -9.44 25.96
N GLY A 12 -16.21 -9.32 24.62
CA GLY A 12 -15.78 -10.38 23.70
C GLY A 12 -16.73 -11.57 23.57
N ARG A 13 -17.96 -11.48 24.11
CA ARG A 13 -18.97 -12.55 24.01
C ARG A 13 -19.85 -12.35 22.77
N LEU A 14 -19.25 -12.59 21.60
CA LEU A 14 -19.97 -12.63 20.34
C LEU A 14 -20.92 -13.83 20.32
N THR A 15 -22.12 -13.63 19.79
CA THR A 15 -23.02 -14.74 19.48
C THR A 15 -22.47 -15.54 18.28
N PRO A 16 -22.88 -16.81 18.10
CA PRO A 16 -22.46 -17.61 16.94
C PRO A 16 -22.73 -16.91 15.59
N ALA A 17 -23.86 -16.21 15.47
CA ALA A 17 -24.20 -15.46 14.25
C ALA A 17 -23.27 -14.27 13.98
N GLU A 18 -22.86 -13.53 15.02
CA GLU A 18 -21.91 -12.41 14.89
C GLU A 18 -20.48 -12.91 14.62
N GLN A 19 -20.10 -14.09 15.13
CA GLN A 19 -18.85 -14.76 14.76
C GLN A 19 -18.85 -15.14 13.28
N GLU A 20 -19.90 -15.79 12.78
CA GLU A 20 -20.02 -16.14 11.36
C GLU A 20 -19.99 -14.92 10.43
N GLU A 21 -20.62 -13.81 10.82
CA GLU A 21 -20.57 -12.56 10.07
C GLU A 21 -19.15 -11.97 10.06
N ARG A 22 -18.47 -11.93 11.21
CA ARG A 22 -17.08 -11.48 11.32
C ARG A 22 -16.14 -12.34 10.49
N ASP A 23 -16.33 -13.64 10.50
CA ASP A 23 -15.50 -14.60 9.78
C ASP A 23 -15.75 -14.56 8.27
N ARG A 24 -16.99 -14.29 7.84
CA ARG A 24 -17.28 -13.99 6.41
C ARG A 24 -16.61 -12.69 5.98
N ALA A 25 -16.73 -11.61 6.76
CA ALA A 25 -16.10 -10.33 6.46
C ALA A 25 -14.56 -10.43 6.49
N ALA A 26 -13.98 -11.26 7.36
CA ALA A 26 -12.55 -11.55 7.37
C ALA A 26 -12.14 -12.30 6.10
N ARG A 27 -12.85 -13.38 5.74
CA ARG A 27 -12.58 -14.15 4.51
C ARG A 27 -12.67 -13.31 3.25
N GLN A 28 -13.68 -12.44 3.14
CA GLN A 28 -13.82 -11.52 2.00
C GLN A 28 -12.63 -10.54 1.91
N ARG A 29 -12.20 -9.99 3.05
CA ARG A 29 -11.02 -9.09 3.09
C ARG A 29 -9.73 -9.82 2.75
N MET A 30 -9.56 -11.07 3.17
CA MET A 30 -8.39 -11.89 2.84
C MET A 30 -8.35 -12.18 1.33
N ALA A 31 -9.46 -12.64 0.76
CA ALA A 31 -9.55 -12.94 -0.68
C ALA A 31 -9.22 -11.71 -1.54
N ALA A 32 -9.77 -10.53 -1.21
CA ALA A 32 -9.50 -9.29 -1.93
C ALA A 32 -8.01 -8.88 -1.84
N ASN A 33 -7.41 -9.02 -0.65
CA ASN A 33 -5.99 -8.71 -0.46
C ASN A 33 -5.07 -9.68 -1.22
N ASP A 34 -5.40 -10.97 -1.23
CA ASP A 34 -4.62 -11.99 -1.93
C ASP A 34 -4.67 -11.81 -3.45
N GLU A 35 -5.85 -11.48 -3.99
CA GLU A 35 -6.01 -11.16 -5.41
C GLU A 35 -5.17 -9.94 -5.79
N GLN A 36 -5.23 -8.88 -4.99
CA GLN A 36 -4.46 -7.66 -5.24
C GLN A 36 -2.94 -7.90 -5.09
N ALA A 37 -2.50 -8.69 -4.12
CA ALA A 37 -1.10 -9.07 -3.96
C ALA A 37 -0.60 -9.96 -5.12
N ALA A 38 -1.44 -10.87 -5.62
CA ALA A 38 -1.13 -11.70 -6.78
C ALA A 38 -0.95 -10.85 -8.05
N LEU A 39 -1.84 -9.89 -8.28
CA LEU A 39 -1.72 -8.92 -9.38
C LEU A 39 -0.42 -8.12 -9.28
N ILE A 40 -0.10 -7.58 -8.10
CA ILE A 40 1.16 -6.84 -7.88
C ILE A 40 2.39 -7.71 -8.18
N ARG A 41 2.40 -8.99 -7.75
CA ARG A 41 3.50 -9.92 -8.05
C ARG A 41 3.62 -10.21 -9.54
N GLN A 42 2.50 -10.44 -10.22
CA GLN A 42 2.49 -10.70 -11.66
C GLN A 42 3.01 -9.48 -12.45
N ARG A 43 2.65 -8.27 -12.02
CA ARG A 43 3.16 -7.02 -12.58
C ARG A 43 4.65 -6.85 -12.38
N ALA A 44 5.14 -7.10 -11.16
CA ALA A 44 6.56 -7.00 -10.83
C ALA A 44 7.44 -8.03 -11.55
N ALA A 45 6.85 -9.15 -12.02
CA ALA A 45 7.56 -10.20 -12.76
C ALA A 45 7.65 -9.94 -14.27
N ARG A 46 6.95 -8.92 -14.81
CA ARG A 46 7.05 -8.56 -16.23
C ARG A 46 8.35 -7.81 -16.50
N GLU A 47 8.88 -8.00 -17.71
CA GLU A 47 9.97 -7.16 -18.20
C GLU A 47 9.49 -5.70 -18.29
N PRO A 48 10.31 -4.72 -17.86
CA PRO A 48 9.96 -3.32 -17.98
C PRO A 48 9.71 -2.97 -19.45
N ARG A 49 8.57 -2.35 -19.74
CA ARG A 49 8.24 -1.92 -21.11
C ARG A 49 8.95 -0.62 -21.46
N HIS A 50 9.12 0.25 -20.46
CA HIS A 50 9.71 1.56 -20.60
C HIS A 50 11.05 1.66 -19.87
N SER A 51 11.96 2.43 -20.45
CA SER A 51 13.19 2.89 -19.84
C SER A 51 12.91 3.84 -18.66
N HIS A 52 13.94 4.11 -17.85
CA HIS A 52 13.80 5.06 -16.73
C HIS A 52 13.38 6.47 -17.20
N GLU A 53 13.92 6.91 -18.34
CA GLU A 53 13.60 8.22 -18.92
C GLU A 53 12.15 8.28 -19.39
N GLU A 54 11.67 7.26 -20.10
CA GLU A 54 10.27 7.15 -20.52
C GLU A 54 9.32 7.08 -19.31
N LEU A 55 9.66 6.33 -18.26
CA LEU A 55 8.86 6.28 -17.03
C LEU A 55 8.76 7.66 -16.35
N MET A 56 9.82 8.46 -16.40
CA MET A 56 9.81 9.83 -15.87
C MET A 56 8.86 10.73 -16.66
N GLU A 57 8.86 10.62 -17.99
CA GLU A 57 7.95 11.36 -18.87
C GLU A 57 6.48 10.98 -18.62
N ILE A 58 6.18 9.69 -18.56
CA ILE A 58 4.82 9.20 -18.25
C ILE A 58 4.38 9.69 -16.87
N ALA A 59 5.24 9.54 -15.86
CA ALA A 59 4.96 9.98 -14.50
C ALA A 59 4.66 11.48 -14.40
N ALA A 60 5.35 12.32 -15.16
CA ALA A 60 5.09 13.76 -15.19
C ALA A 60 3.70 14.10 -15.74
N GLY A 61 3.14 13.25 -16.63
CA GLY A 61 1.80 13.38 -17.18
C GLY A 61 0.67 12.84 -16.29
N VAL A 62 0.99 12.16 -15.18
CA VAL A 62 -0.01 11.61 -14.26
C VAL A 62 -0.75 12.73 -13.53
N SER A 63 -2.08 12.73 -13.60
CA SER A 63 -2.92 13.70 -12.88
C SER A 63 -2.83 13.50 -11.37
N SER A 64 -3.08 12.27 -10.92
CA SER A 64 -2.95 11.87 -9.52
C SER A 64 -2.74 10.36 -9.40
N LEU A 65 -1.98 9.96 -8.39
CA LEU A 65 -1.71 8.57 -8.04
C LEU A 65 -1.77 8.41 -6.53
N ASP A 66 -2.49 7.39 -6.06
CA ASP A 66 -2.56 7.09 -4.63
C ASP A 66 -1.44 6.12 -4.21
N LEU A 67 -0.74 6.49 -3.14
CA LEU A 67 0.25 5.68 -2.46
C LEU A 67 -0.31 5.18 -1.12
N ILE A 68 -0.44 3.86 -0.97
CA ILE A 68 -0.91 3.22 0.26
C ILE A 68 0.26 2.54 0.97
N CYS A 69 0.57 3.00 2.18
CA CYS A 69 1.70 2.50 2.97
C CYS A 69 1.51 2.77 4.46
N HIS A 70 2.37 2.22 5.31
CA HIS A 70 2.44 2.58 6.72
C HIS A 70 2.96 4.01 6.88
N MET A 71 2.50 4.73 7.90
CA MET A 71 2.94 6.11 8.16
C MET A 71 4.47 6.22 8.26
N ASP A 72 5.15 5.22 8.83
CA ASP A 72 6.62 5.21 8.92
C ASP A 72 7.32 5.11 7.57
N ALA A 73 6.74 4.36 6.62
CA ALA A 73 7.25 4.26 5.26
C ALA A 73 7.10 5.59 4.53
N LEU A 74 5.95 6.26 4.70
CA LEU A 74 5.73 7.60 4.15
C LEU A 74 6.70 8.64 4.75
N ASN A 75 6.92 8.61 6.06
CA ASN A 75 7.89 9.48 6.73
C ASN A 75 9.33 9.20 6.26
N ARG A 76 9.66 7.93 6.01
CA ARG A 76 10.95 7.54 5.45
C ARG A 76 11.14 8.09 4.03
N ILE A 77 10.10 8.03 3.19
CA ILE A 77 10.09 8.65 1.87
C ILE A 77 10.32 10.15 1.98
N GLY A 78 9.57 10.85 2.85
CA GLY A 78 9.75 12.28 3.06
C GLY A 78 11.19 12.66 3.43
N ARG A 79 11.82 11.88 4.32
CA ARG A 79 13.25 12.06 4.64
C ARG A 79 14.20 11.79 3.48
N MET A 80 13.85 10.93 2.52
CA MET A 80 14.68 10.75 1.32
C MET A 80 14.55 11.93 0.34
N MET A 81 13.43 12.62 0.37
CA MET A 81 13.09 13.73 -0.54
C MET A 81 13.39 15.13 0.05
N TRP A 82 13.87 15.23 1.29
CA TRP A 82 13.93 16.50 2.03
C TRP A 82 14.76 17.61 1.36
N GLU A 83 15.73 17.25 0.51
CA GLU A 83 16.57 18.19 -0.27
C GLU A 83 16.02 18.47 -1.67
N THR A 84 14.81 18.00 -1.99
CA THR A 84 14.20 18.20 -3.31
C THR A 84 13.22 19.34 -3.23
N ASP A 85 13.56 20.47 -3.88
CA ASP A 85 12.81 21.72 -3.79
C ASP A 85 11.33 21.58 -4.18
N ASP A 86 11.03 20.69 -5.12
CA ASP A 86 9.67 20.46 -5.62
C ASP A 86 8.88 19.41 -4.82
N TRP A 87 9.48 18.83 -3.77
CA TRP A 87 8.79 17.84 -2.94
C TRP A 87 7.98 18.49 -1.83
N VAL A 88 6.65 18.39 -1.93
CA VAL A 88 5.74 18.75 -0.84
C VAL A 88 5.20 17.48 -0.20
N GLN A 89 5.61 17.23 1.05
CA GLN A 89 5.15 16.07 1.81
C GLN A 89 3.60 16.00 1.84
N PRO A 90 2.99 14.87 1.48
CA PRO A 90 1.55 14.68 1.65
C PRO A 90 1.17 14.76 3.13
N THR A 91 0.19 15.60 3.46
CA THR A 91 -0.30 15.79 4.84
C THR A 91 -1.82 15.89 4.86
N GLU A 92 -2.42 15.76 6.04
CA GLU A 92 -3.87 15.98 6.19
C GLU A 92 -4.22 17.45 5.94
N ALA A 93 -3.34 18.38 6.34
CA ALA A 93 -3.53 19.82 6.20
C ALA A 93 -3.61 20.28 4.73
N ASN A 94 -2.87 19.62 3.83
CA ASN A 94 -2.95 19.88 2.40
C ASN A 94 -3.96 18.97 1.67
N GLY A 95 -4.76 18.20 2.41
CA GLY A 95 -5.80 17.33 1.87
C GLY A 95 -5.28 16.14 1.06
N ARG A 96 -3.99 15.82 1.14
CA ARG A 96 -3.36 14.73 0.37
C ARG A 96 -3.05 13.50 1.18
N LEU A 97 -3.46 13.45 2.45
CA LEU A 97 -3.26 12.28 3.31
C LEU A 97 -4.56 11.91 4.02
N VAL A 98 -4.91 10.63 3.93
CA VAL A 98 -6.02 10.00 4.64
C VAL A 98 -5.46 8.87 5.49
N ARG A 99 -5.77 8.87 6.79
CA ARG A 99 -5.42 7.75 7.67
C ARG A 99 -6.36 6.56 7.44
N LEU A 100 -5.78 5.38 7.44
CA LEU A 100 -6.46 4.10 7.33
C LEU A 100 -6.18 3.27 8.60
N ASP A 101 -6.87 2.15 8.75
CA ASP A 101 -6.68 1.26 9.91
C ASP A 101 -5.26 0.68 9.98
N GLY A 102 -4.81 0.36 11.20
CA GLY A 102 -3.54 -0.34 11.43
C GLY A 102 -2.30 0.48 11.06
N GLY A 103 -2.32 1.79 11.27
CA GLY A 103 -1.17 2.68 11.00
C GLY A 103 -0.92 2.97 9.51
N MET A 104 -1.81 2.50 8.64
CA MET A 104 -1.74 2.72 7.20
C MET A 104 -2.24 4.12 6.83
N VAL A 105 -1.76 4.63 5.71
CA VAL A 105 -2.18 5.90 5.13
C VAL A 105 -2.36 5.74 3.64
N ARG A 106 -3.26 6.54 3.07
CA ARG A 106 -3.38 6.79 1.64
C ARG A 106 -2.89 8.21 1.38
N ALA A 107 -1.82 8.35 0.61
CA ALA A 107 -1.25 9.62 0.22
C ALA A 107 -1.49 9.86 -1.28
N THR A 108 -2.14 10.95 -1.63
CA THR A 108 -2.38 11.33 -3.04
C THR A 108 -1.22 12.14 -3.57
N LEU A 109 -0.61 11.65 -4.64
CA LEU A 109 0.57 12.20 -5.29
C LEU A 109 0.19 12.80 -6.64
N SER A 110 0.73 13.96 -6.99
CA SER A 110 0.62 14.52 -8.35
C SER A 110 1.72 13.95 -9.25
N GLY A 111 1.61 14.13 -10.57
CA GLY A 111 2.65 13.73 -11.53
C GLY A 111 4.07 14.17 -11.15
N PRO A 112 4.31 15.45 -10.79
CA PRO A 112 5.62 15.89 -10.29
C PRO A 112 6.13 15.13 -9.05
N HIS A 113 5.25 14.74 -8.13
CA HIS A 113 5.64 13.90 -7.00
C HIS A 113 6.04 12.49 -7.46
N VAL A 114 5.29 11.89 -8.38
CA VAL A 114 5.58 10.55 -8.91
C VAL A 114 6.91 10.55 -9.67
N ALA A 115 7.14 11.54 -10.53
CA ALA A 115 8.40 11.71 -11.26
C ALA A 115 9.57 11.92 -10.27
N THR A 116 9.39 12.78 -9.27
CA THR A 116 10.42 12.99 -8.23
C THR A 116 10.76 11.70 -7.47
N LEU A 117 9.75 10.90 -7.11
CA LEU A 117 9.97 9.61 -6.48
C LEU A 117 10.78 8.68 -7.37
N LEU A 118 10.42 8.55 -8.65
CA LEU A 118 11.16 7.70 -9.60
C LEU A 118 12.61 8.17 -9.73
N PHE A 119 12.85 9.46 -9.91
CA PHE A 119 14.20 10.02 -10.04
C PHE A 119 15.06 9.74 -8.79
N ARG A 120 14.58 10.17 -7.62
CA ARG A 120 15.36 10.08 -6.36
C ARG A 120 15.57 8.64 -5.93
N THR A 121 14.57 7.77 -6.07
CA THR A 121 14.69 6.36 -5.71
C THR A 121 15.47 5.54 -6.75
N GLY A 122 15.42 5.94 -8.03
CA GLY A 122 16.21 5.37 -9.12
C GLY A 122 17.71 5.58 -8.92
N PHE A 123 18.10 6.70 -8.33
CA PHE A 123 19.48 6.96 -7.91
C PHE A 123 19.81 6.29 -6.56
N ALA A 124 18.97 6.51 -5.53
CA ALA A 124 19.22 6.04 -4.16
C ALA A 124 19.22 4.50 -4.04
N ARG A 125 18.61 3.75 -4.95
CA ARG A 125 18.71 2.28 -4.96
C ARG A 125 20.12 1.73 -5.18
N HIS A 126 21.04 2.58 -5.67
CA HIS A 126 22.44 2.25 -5.93
C HIS A 126 23.41 2.89 -4.91
N GLN A 127 22.93 3.78 -4.02
CA GLN A 127 23.79 4.59 -3.15
C GLN A 127 23.29 4.63 -1.70
N GLY A 128 24.18 4.93 -0.76
CA GLY A 128 23.85 5.03 0.67
C GLY A 128 23.83 3.70 1.42
N SER A 129 23.28 3.72 2.62
CA SER A 129 23.21 2.54 3.51
C SER A 129 22.32 1.44 2.95
N GLU A 130 22.54 0.18 3.36
CA GLU A 130 21.72 -0.96 2.94
C GLU A 130 20.22 -0.72 3.15
N LEU A 131 19.86 -0.16 4.31
CA LEU A 131 18.48 0.17 4.62
C LEU A 131 17.90 1.20 3.64
N ASN A 132 18.65 2.25 3.30
CA ASN A 132 18.23 3.23 2.31
C ASN A 132 18.04 2.60 0.93
N ARG A 133 19.00 1.79 0.50
CA ARG A 133 18.93 1.12 -0.81
C ARG A 133 17.75 0.16 -0.88
N ALA A 134 17.50 -0.62 0.18
CA ALA A 134 16.37 -1.54 0.25
C ALA A 134 15.03 -0.78 0.18
N SER A 135 14.87 0.30 0.95
CA SER A 135 13.68 1.15 0.88
C SER A 135 13.52 1.79 -0.50
N ALA A 136 14.58 2.36 -1.07
CA ALA A 136 14.55 2.99 -2.38
C ALA A 136 14.22 1.99 -3.49
N ARG A 137 14.79 0.78 -3.47
CA ARG A 137 14.44 -0.30 -4.41
C ARG A 137 12.96 -0.64 -4.35
N ARG A 138 12.43 -0.84 -3.13
CA ARG A 138 11.02 -1.19 -2.93
C ARG A 138 10.10 -0.11 -3.48
N VAL A 139 10.36 1.16 -3.15
CA VAL A 139 9.55 2.29 -3.63
C VAL A 139 9.67 2.42 -5.15
N TYR A 140 10.89 2.41 -5.69
CA TYR A 140 11.13 2.52 -7.13
C TYR A 140 10.39 1.43 -7.89
N SER A 141 10.57 0.16 -7.51
CA SER A 141 9.95 -0.98 -8.20
C SER A 141 8.43 -0.92 -8.16
N ALA A 142 7.84 -0.55 -7.02
CA ALA A 142 6.39 -0.47 -6.88
C ALA A 142 5.79 0.67 -7.71
N VAL A 143 6.43 1.85 -7.71
CA VAL A 143 5.96 3.01 -8.49
C VAL A 143 6.18 2.76 -9.98
N ALA A 144 7.37 2.31 -10.38
CA ALA A 144 7.70 2.02 -11.78
C ALA A 144 6.74 0.99 -12.38
N ALA A 145 6.38 -0.07 -11.64
CA ALA A 145 5.46 -1.09 -12.12
C ALA A 145 4.05 -0.55 -12.42
N ILE A 146 3.58 0.45 -11.67
CA ILE A 146 2.28 1.08 -11.95
C ILE A 146 2.40 2.07 -13.10
N VAL A 147 3.45 2.89 -13.12
CA VAL A 147 3.67 3.87 -14.20
C VAL A 147 3.88 3.19 -15.56
N ASP A 148 4.56 2.04 -15.60
CA ASP A 148 4.81 1.25 -16.80
C ASP A 148 3.53 0.68 -17.46
N GLU A 149 2.41 0.67 -16.72
CA GLU A 149 1.11 0.24 -17.22
C GLU A 149 0.24 1.39 -17.73
N ILE A 150 0.62 2.63 -17.46
CA ILE A 150 -0.15 3.80 -17.88
C ILE A 150 0.06 4.02 -19.37
N ASP A 151 -1.02 3.99 -20.13
CA ASP A 151 -1.04 4.45 -21.52
C ASP A 151 -1.27 5.97 -21.53
N PRO A 152 -0.29 6.80 -21.91
CA PRO A 152 -0.46 8.25 -21.95
C PRO A 152 -1.46 8.71 -23.02
N ALA A 153 -1.83 7.85 -23.98
CA ALA A 153 -2.85 8.13 -24.98
C ALA A 153 -4.26 7.70 -24.54
N ALA A 154 -4.40 6.97 -23.43
CA ALA A 154 -5.69 6.61 -22.89
C ALA A 154 -6.41 7.85 -22.33
N GLY A 155 -7.75 7.87 -22.46
CA GLY A 155 -8.57 8.96 -21.93
C GLY A 155 -8.46 9.06 -20.40
N SER A 156 -8.72 10.24 -19.85
CA SER A 156 -8.59 10.57 -18.41
C SER A 156 -9.55 9.84 -17.46
N ASP A 157 -10.44 9.01 -17.99
CA ASP A 157 -11.60 8.52 -17.25
C ASP A 157 -11.32 7.21 -16.49
N GLU A 158 -10.25 6.49 -16.83
CA GLU A 158 -9.87 5.27 -16.12
C GLU A 158 -9.00 5.59 -14.89
N PRO A 159 -9.39 5.17 -13.68
CA PRO A 159 -8.62 5.45 -12.48
C PRO A 159 -7.32 4.64 -12.46
N ILE A 160 -6.20 5.32 -12.21
CA ILE A 160 -4.90 4.67 -12.04
C ILE A 160 -4.92 3.82 -10.76
N PRO A 161 -4.52 2.53 -10.81
CA PRO A 161 -4.44 1.70 -9.62
C PRO A 161 -3.49 2.27 -8.56
N PRO A 162 -3.80 2.14 -7.25
CA PRO A 162 -2.93 2.65 -6.21
C PRO A 162 -1.62 1.84 -6.11
N VAL A 163 -0.53 2.53 -5.78
CA VAL A 163 0.74 1.89 -5.39
C VAL A 163 0.63 1.44 -3.93
N VAL A 164 0.80 0.15 -3.67
CA VAL A 164 0.80 -0.40 -2.30
C VAL A 164 2.22 -0.80 -1.92
N LEU A 165 2.81 -0.13 -0.92
CA LEU A 165 4.16 -0.46 -0.47
C LEU A 165 4.17 -1.56 0.57
N ASP A 166 3.28 -1.49 1.57
CA ASP A 166 3.31 -2.38 2.73
C ASP A 166 2.35 -3.54 2.58
N ALA A 167 2.91 -4.74 2.44
CA ALA A 167 2.15 -5.97 2.55
C ALA A 167 1.81 -6.19 4.03
N ARG A 168 0.53 -6.36 4.33
CA ARG A 168 0.14 -6.94 5.61
C ARG A 168 0.52 -8.42 5.58
N PRO A 169 1.08 -8.99 6.67
CA PRO A 169 1.16 -10.43 6.77
C PRO A 169 -0.26 -10.97 6.62
N VAL A 170 -0.44 -11.95 5.73
CA VAL A 170 -1.63 -12.79 5.76
C VAL A 170 -1.55 -13.50 7.10
N VAL A 171 -2.32 -13.04 8.08
CA VAL A 171 -2.54 -13.83 9.29
C VAL A 171 -3.38 -15.00 8.82
N THR A 172 -2.73 -16.07 8.37
CA THR A 172 -3.36 -17.38 8.38
C THR A 172 -3.72 -17.59 9.84
N ALA A 173 -5.02 -17.70 10.15
CA ALA A 173 -5.42 -18.16 11.48
C ALA A 173 -4.66 -19.47 11.70
N SER A 174 -3.58 -19.42 12.49
CA SER A 174 -3.00 -20.59 13.09
C SER A 174 -4.16 -21.28 13.75
N GLY A 175 -4.51 -22.45 13.23
CA GLY A 175 -5.60 -23.26 13.75
C GLY A 175 -5.47 -23.26 15.26
N ASP A 176 -6.58 -22.97 15.92
CA ASP A 176 -6.73 -23.29 17.33
C ASP A 176 -6.30 -24.75 17.46
N ASP A 177 -5.11 -24.96 18.03
CA ASP A 177 -4.64 -26.29 18.42
C ASP A 177 -5.75 -26.89 19.27
N GLU A 178 -6.26 -27.99 18.74
CA GLU A 178 -7.42 -28.71 19.21
C GLU A 178 -7.31 -29.01 20.70
N ASP A 179 -8.46 -28.91 21.37
CA ASP A 179 -8.73 -29.50 22.67
C ASP A 179 -8.00 -30.85 22.82
N GLU A 180 -7.03 -30.97 23.71
CA GLU A 180 -6.56 -32.28 24.21
C GLU A 180 -7.70 -32.89 25.05
N PRO A 181 -8.34 -33.98 24.61
CA PRO A 181 -9.28 -34.72 25.44
C PRO A 181 -8.53 -35.92 26.03
N GLY A 182 -8.10 -35.78 27.28
CA GLY A 182 -8.01 -36.88 28.25
C GLY A 182 -6.96 -37.97 28.04
N LEU A 183 -6.08 -38.13 29.03
CA LEU A 183 -5.53 -39.42 29.40
C LEU A 183 -5.52 -39.59 30.92
N GLY A 184 -6.28 -40.59 31.39
CA GLY A 184 -5.96 -41.42 32.56
C GLY A 184 -6.42 -40.91 33.92
#